data_AF-Q9RQR3-F1
#
_entry.id   AF-Q9RQR3-F1
#
_cell.length_a   1.000
_cell.length_b   1.000
_cell.length_c   1.000
_cell.angle_alpha   90.00
_cell.angle_beta   90.00
_cell.angle_gamma   90.00
#
_symmetry.space_group_name_H-M   'P 1'
#
loop_
_entity.id
_entity.type
_entity.pdbx_description
1 polymer ?
#
loop_
_entity_poly.entity_id
_entity_poly.type
_entity_poly.pdbx_seq_one_letter_code
_entity_poly.pdbx_strand_id
1 'polypeptide(L)' 'DLALAQGATSVVIGGGVGLRIASHLPESGFRQRFVSKGRFERVMSKIPVKLITYPQPGLLGAAAAYANKYSEVE' A
#
# COMPACT_ATOMS: atom_id res chain seq x y z
N ASP A 1 -0.07 3.64 -14.78
CA ASP A 1 -0.20 4.18 -13.42
C ASP A 1 -1.51 3.68 -12.82
N LEU A 2 -1.44 2.65 -11.98
CA LEU A 2 -2.65 2.01 -11.45
C LEU A 2 -3.33 2.84 -10.36
N ALA A 3 -2.58 3.53 -9.51
CA ALA A 3 -3.15 4.37 -8.48
C ALA A 3 -4.00 5.49 -9.10
N LEU A 4 -3.49 6.11 -10.18
CA LEU A 4 -4.24 7.10 -10.94
C LEU A 4 -5.44 6.48 -11.67
N ALA A 5 -5.25 5.37 -12.39
CA ALA A 5 -6.30 4.75 -13.19
C ALA A 5 -7.49 4.24 -12.35
N GLN A 6 -7.22 3.79 -11.12
CA GLN A 6 -8.23 3.26 -10.20
C GLN A 6 -8.76 4.31 -9.22
N GLY A 7 -8.27 5.55 -9.26
CA GLY A 7 -8.66 6.59 -8.31
C GLY A 7 -8.32 6.25 -6.86
N ALA A 8 -7.17 5.63 -6.62
CA ALA A 8 -6.78 5.16 -5.29
C ALA A 8 -6.68 6.30 -4.26
N THR A 9 -7.20 6.07 -3.05
CA THR A 9 -7.07 7.00 -1.91
C THR A 9 -5.84 6.73 -1.07
N SER A 10 -5.24 5.54 -1.19
CA SER A 10 -3.97 5.16 -0.56
C SER A 10 -3.31 4.03 -1.34
N VAL A 11 -1.99 3.87 -1.16
CA VAL A 11 -1.23 2.74 -1.69
C VAL A 11 -0.49 2.07 -0.55
N VAL A 12 -0.52 0.74 -0.53
CA VAL A 12 0.17 -0.06 0.47
C VAL A 12 1.11 -1.02 -0.24
N ILE A 13 2.40 -0.94 0.08
CA ILE A 13 3.44 -1.86 -0.39
C ILE A 13 3.40 -3.07 0.53
N GLY A 14 2.92 -4.19 -0.01
CA GLY A 14 2.97 -5.50 0.62
C GLY A 14 4.08 -6.39 0.04
N GLY A 15 4.28 -7.56 0.66
CA GLY A 15 5.22 -8.58 0.19
C GLY A 15 6.67 -8.40 0.68
N GLY A 16 7.47 -9.46 0.53
CA GLY A 16 8.80 -9.54 1.15
C GLY A 16 9.86 -8.61 0.56
N VAL A 17 9.76 -8.26 -0.73
CA VAL A 17 10.76 -7.37 -1.37
C VAL A 17 10.71 -5.96 -0.77
N GLY A 18 9.52 -5.39 -0.59
CA GLY A 18 9.35 -4.06 -0.01
C GLY A 18 9.99 -3.93 1.37
N LEU A 19 9.90 -4.97 2.20
CA LEU A 19 10.55 -5.06 3.51
C LEU A 19 12.08 -5.08 3.40
N ARG A 20 12.63 -5.85 2.46
CA ARG A 20 14.08 -5.96 2.26
C ARG A 20 14.72 -4.64 1.79
N ILE A 21 13.96 -3.81 1.07
CA ILE A 21 14.43 -2.49 0.58
C ILE A 21 13.87 -1.32 1.40
N ALA A 22 13.30 -1.58 2.59
CA ALA A 22 12.61 -0.56 3.37
C ALA A 22 13.48 0.67 3.66
N SER A 23 14.76 0.46 3.99
CA SER A 23 15.74 1.51 4.23
C SER A 23 16.11 2.29 2.96
N HIS A 24 16.03 1.64 1.79
CA HIS A 24 16.38 2.25 0.52
C HIS A 24 15.23 3.06 -0.10
N LEU A 25 13.97 2.74 0.23
CA LEU A 25 12.79 3.41 -0.35
C LEU A 25 12.80 4.94 -0.18
N PRO A 26 13.11 5.52 1.00
CA PRO A 26 13.18 6.97 1.19
C PRO A 26 14.21 7.66 0.28
N GLU A 27 15.33 7.00 0.01
CA GLU A 27 16.46 7.55 -0.74
C GLU A 27 16.37 7.27 -2.25
N SER A 28 15.58 6.28 -2.66
CA SER A 28 15.48 5.80 -4.06
C SER A 28 14.86 6.79 -5.06
N GLY A 29 14.27 7.89 -4.59
CA GLY A 29 13.43 8.78 -5.41
C GLY A 29 12.05 8.21 -5.76
N PHE A 30 11.63 7.12 -5.12
CA PHE A 30 10.33 6.46 -5.33
C PHE A 30 9.18 7.47 -5.28
N ARG A 31 9.12 8.30 -4.23
CA ARG A 31 8.04 9.27 -4.05
C ARG A 31 7.95 10.28 -5.20
N GLN A 32 9.10 10.78 -5.65
CA GLN A 32 9.17 11.78 -6.72
C GLN A 32 8.66 11.19 -8.05
N ARG A 33 9.01 9.94 -8.36
CA ARG A 33 8.51 9.23 -9.55
C ARG A 33 7.03 8.83 -9.43
N PHE A 34 6.58 8.51 -8.22
CA PHE A 34 5.17 8.20 -7.95
C PHE A 34 4.27 9.40 -8.26
N VAL A 35 4.64 10.61 -7.80
CA VAL A 35 3.83 11.82 -8.02
C VAL A 35 3.99 12.41 -9.42
N SER A 36 5.09 12.14 -10.13
CA SER A 36 5.38 12.69 -11.46
C SER A 36 4.40 12.15 -12.53
N LYS A 37 3.23 12.79 -12.64
CA LYS A 37 2.11 12.45 -13.54
C LYS A 37 1.49 13.68 -14.22
N GLY A 38 2.32 14.67 -14.53
CA GLY A 38 1.91 15.91 -15.18
C GLY A 38 0.78 16.61 -14.42
N ARG A 39 -0.33 16.88 -15.11
CA ARG A 39 -1.52 17.53 -14.51
C ARG A 39 -2.10 16.82 -13.28
N PHE A 40 -1.79 15.54 -13.09
CA PHE A 40 -2.26 14.74 -11.96
C PHE A 40 -1.33 14.78 -10.75
N GLU A 41 -0.18 15.44 -10.81
CA GLU A 41 0.79 15.49 -9.72
C GLU A 41 0.17 15.98 -8.39
N ARG A 42 -0.70 17.00 -8.45
CA ARG A 42 -1.41 17.51 -7.26
C ARG A 42 -2.39 16.49 -6.65
N VAL A 43 -2.95 15.60 -7.47
CA VAL A 43 -3.83 14.53 -6.98
C VAL A 43 -2.96 13.44 -6.36
N MET A 44 -1.93 13.02 -7.09
CA MET A 44 -1.01 11.96 -6.67
C MET A 44 -0.24 12.33 -5.39
N SER A 45 0.09 13.60 -5.18
CA SER A 45 0.82 14.06 -3.98
C SER A 45 0.03 13.85 -2.69
N LYS A 46 -1.30 13.77 -2.77
CA LYS A 46 -2.21 13.54 -1.63
C LYS A 46 -2.37 12.06 -1.28
N ILE A 47 -1.98 11.14 -2.17
CA ILE A 47 -2.12 9.70 -1.94
C ILE A 47 -0.97 9.24 -1.04
N PRO A 48 -1.23 8.79 0.21
CA PRO A 48 -0.19 8.23 1.06
C PRO A 48 0.26 6.88 0.52
N VAL A 49 1.58 6.63 0.55
CA VAL A 49 2.18 5.33 0.31
C VAL A 49 2.71 4.78 1.62
N LYS A 50 2.25 3.60 2.03
CA LYS A 50 2.65 2.93 3.28
C LYS A 50 3.36 1.61 2.97
N LEU A 51 4.30 1.21 3.81
CA LEU A 51 4.92 -0.10 3.78
C LEU A 51 4.35 -0.95 4.92
N ILE A 52 3.94 -2.18 4.62
CA ILE A 52 3.55 -3.14 5.66
C ILE A 52 4.81 -3.63 6.36
N THR A 53 4.93 -3.36 7.66
CA THR A 53 6.02 -3.81 8.53
C THR A 53 5.65 -4.94 9.48
N TYR A 54 4.36 -5.31 9.54
CA TYR A 54 3.90 -6.41 10.36
C TYR A 54 4.52 -7.74 9.88
N PRO A 55 4.99 -8.64 10.78
CA PRO A 55 5.73 -9.84 10.36
C PRO A 55 4.92 -10.82 9.52
N GLN A 56 3.62 -10.97 9.79
CA GLN A 56 2.77 -11.98 9.16
C GLN A 56 1.44 -11.39 8.67
N PRO A 57 1.45 -10.42 7.73
CA PRO A 57 0.25 -9.69 7.35
C PRO A 57 -0.75 -10.58 6.60
N GLY A 58 -0.26 -11.61 5.91
CA GLY A 58 -1.11 -12.61 5.25
C GLY A 58 -1.90 -13.46 6.26
N LEU A 59 -1.24 -13.95 7.31
CA LEU A 59 -1.91 -14.72 8.37
C LEU A 59 -2.91 -13.85 9.14
N LEU A 60 -2.55 -12.60 9.44
CA LEU A 60 -3.48 -11.64 10.05
C LEU A 60 -4.71 -11.40 9.17
N GLY A 61 -4.51 -11.19 7.87
CA GLY A 61 -5.60 -11.04 6.91
C GLY A 61 -6.48 -12.29 6.79
N ALA A 62 -5.88 -13.48 6.81
CA ALA A 62 -6.62 -14.74 6.79
C ALA A 62 -7.49 -14.91 8.05
N ALA A 63 -6.95 -14.61 9.23
CA ALA A 63 -7.70 -14.63 10.49
C ALA A 63 -8.85 -13.61 10.48
N ALA A 64 -8.61 -12.40 10.00
CA ALA A 64 -9.64 -11.36 9.89
C ALA A 64 -10.75 -11.76 8.90
N ALA A 65 -10.40 -12.35 7.76
CA ALA A 65 -11.37 -12.83 6.77
C ALA A 65 -12.21 -14.00 7.32
N TYR A 66 -11.60 -14.93 8.06
CA TYR A 66 -12.33 -15.99 8.75
C TYR A 66 -13.29 -15.41 9.79
N ALA A 67 -12.80 -14.53 10.67
CA ALA A 67 -13.62 -13.89 11.69
C ALA A 67 -14.81 -13.15 11.06
N ASN A 68 -14.60 -12.35 10.01
CA ASN A 68 -15.67 -11.64 9.31
C ASN A 68 -16.73 -12.61 8.74
N LYS A 69 -16.28 -13.70 8.09
CA LYS A 69 -17.21 -14.68 7.49
C LYS A 69 -18.07 -15.43 8.53
N TYR A 70 -17.58 -15.60 9.74
CA TYR A 70 -18.23 -16.42 10.78
C TYR A 70 -18.62 -15.62 12.04
N SER A 71 -18.60 -14.28 11.99
CA SER A 71 -19.09 -13.42 13.09
C SER A 71 -20.59 -13.15 13.00
N GLU A 72 -21.25 -13.56 11.93
CA GLU A 72 -22.72 -13.59 11.78
C GLU A 72 -23.29 -15.01 11.99
N VAL A 73 -22.91 -15.66 13.09
CA VAL A 73 -23.67 -16.82 13.59
C VAL A 73 -24.51 -16.34 14.76
N GLU A 74 -25.73 -15.92 14.43
CA GLU A 74 -26.90 -15.93 15.32
C GLU A 74 -27.72 -17.19 15.00
#